data_AF-A0AA38XZ91-F1
#
_entry.id   AF-A0AA38XZ91-F1
#
_cell.length_a   1.000
_cell.length_b   1.000
_cell.length_c   1.000
_cell.angle_alpha   90.00
_cell.angle_beta   90.00
_cell.angle_gamma   90.00
#
_symmetry.space_group_name_H-M   'P 1'
#
loop_
_entity.id
_entity.type
_entity.pdbx_description
1 polymer ?
#
loop_
_entity_poly.entity_id
_entity_poly.type
_entity_poly.pdbx_seq_one_letter_code
_entity_poly.pdbx_strand_id
1 'polypeptide(L)'
;MATSQPYYTLAEGVPLPRNDTIQQLSTGSGGGHVLLTSTQLLENLAHFSRERISERMVHAKASDARGYYEVTDNISDITDADFLNGIGKKSEVLMRISTVGPERGSADTVRDFRGFAVKFKTNEGNQDFIFNNQVQS
;
A
#
# COMPACT_ATOMS: atom_id res chain seq x y z
N MET A 1 17.05 4.43 3.89
CA MET A 1 17.62 4.86 2.59
C MET A 1 18.70 3.86 2.22
N ALA A 2 18.65 3.29 1.02
CA ALA A 2 19.65 2.33 0.57
C ALA A 2 21.02 3.01 0.38
N THR A 3 22.10 2.28 0.65
CA THR A 3 23.48 2.78 0.72
C THR A 3 24.23 2.82 -0.62
N SER A 4 23.67 2.23 -1.69
CA SER A 4 24.25 2.26 -3.03
C SER A 4 23.52 3.25 -3.93
N GLN A 5 24.24 3.99 -4.79
CA GLN A 5 23.60 4.81 -5.82
C GLN A 5 22.84 3.92 -6.81
N PRO A 6 21.50 4.07 -6.93
CA PRO A 6 20.72 3.31 -7.90
C PRO A 6 20.95 3.85 -9.31
N TYR A 7 20.95 2.95 -10.30
CA TYR A 7 20.86 3.34 -11.71
C TYR A 7 19.44 3.76 -12.05
N TYR A 8 19.30 4.79 -12.89
CA TYR A 8 17.99 5.19 -13.42
C TYR A 8 17.66 4.38 -14.66
N THR A 9 16.44 3.88 -14.75
CA THR A 9 15.93 3.14 -15.90
C THR A 9 14.52 3.57 -16.24
N LEU A 10 14.10 3.37 -17.50
CA LEU A 10 12.69 3.37 -17.87
C LEU A 10 11.99 2.12 -17.30
N ALA A 11 10.66 2.09 -17.36
CA ALA A 11 9.85 0.93 -16.96
C ALA A 11 10.24 -0.35 -17.72
N GLU A 12 10.74 -0.23 -18.96
CA GLU A 12 11.24 -1.35 -19.76
C GLU A 12 12.69 -1.76 -19.43
N GLY A 13 13.33 -1.09 -18.46
CA GLY A 13 14.70 -1.41 -18.03
C GLY A 13 15.82 -0.76 -18.86
N VAL A 14 15.49 0.16 -19.78
CA VAL A 14 16.49 0.90 -20.55
C VAL A 14 17.25 1.86 -19.64
N PRO A 15 18.60 1.81 -19.58
CA PRO A 15 19.37 2.67 -18.70
C PRO A 15 19.31 4.13 -19.14
N LEU A 16 19.20 5.02 -18.16
CA LEU A 16 19.18 6.46 -18.33
C LEU A 16 20.35 7.10 -17.57
N PRO A 17 21.02 8.10 -18.16
CA PRO A 17 22.13 8.78 -17.51
C PRO A 17 21.70 9.61 -16.29
N ARG A 18 20.45 10.08 -16.27
CA ARG A 18 19.85 10.93 -15.21
C ARG A 18 18.33 10.78 -15.16
N ASN A 19 17.71 11.15 -14.04
CA ASN A 19 16.26 10.99 -13.81
C ASN A 19 15.38 12.11 -14.41
N ASP A 20 16.00 13.16 -14.93
CA ASP A 20 15.37 14.37 -15.45
C ASP A 20 15.86 14.70 -16.87
N THR A 21 16.18 13.67 -17.66
CA THR A 21 16.56 13.88 -19.07
C THR A 21 15.35 14.37 -19.85
N ILE A 22 15.48 15.55 -20.46
CA ILE A 22 14.49 16.10 -21.37
C ILE A 22 15.17 16.37 -22.70
N GLN A 23 14.65 15.78 -23.77
CA GLN A 23 15.13 16.07 -25.12
C GLN A 23 14.45 17.35 -25.62
N GLN A 24 15.25 18.37 -25.96
CA GLN A 24 14.77 19.67 -26.40
C GLN A 24 15.51 20.13 -27.65
N LEU A 25 14.79 20.79 -28.56
CA LEU A 25 15.37 21.55 -29.67
C LEU A 25 15.57 22.99 -29.21
N SER A 26 16.83 23.40 -29.03
CA SER A 26 17.19 24.76 -28.61
C SER A 26 16.70 25.81 -29.63
N THR A 27 16.14 26.92 -29.13
CA THR A 27 15.74 28.07 -29.94
C THR A 27 16.81 29.16 -30.03
N GLY A 28 17.99 28.95 -29.43
CA GLY A 28 19.12 29.89 -29.46
C GLY A 28 19.01 31.11 -28.54
N SER A 29 17.80 31.44 -28.05
CA SER A 29 17.54 32.62 -27.19
C SER A 29 17.33 32.29 -25.71
N GLY A 30 17.77 31.11 -25.25
CA GLY A 30 17.50 30.59 -23.90
C GLY A 30 16.15 29.87 -23.83
N GLY A 31 16.20 28.54 -23.90
CA GLY A 31 15.02 27.68 -23.96
C GLY A 31 15.03 26.76 -25.19
N GLY A 32 14.05 25.87 -25.26
CA GLY A 32 13.92 24.93 -26.37
C GLY A 32 12.53 24.29 -26.43
N HIS A 33 12.14 23.83 -27.61
CA HIS A 33 10.93 23.03 -27.78
C HIS A 33 11.19 21.61 -27.31
N VAL A 34 10.35 21.09 -26.40
CA VAL A 34 10.44 19.70 -25.97
C VAL A 34 10.06 18.79 -27.12
N LEU A 35 10.90 17.78 -27.37
CA LEU A 35 10.69 16.81 -28.43
C LEU A 35 9.80 15.67 -27.94
N LEU A 36 8.92 15.18 -28.82
CA LEU A 36 8.09 14.00 -28.55
C LEU A 36 8.94 12.72 -28.38
N THR A 37 10.18 12.73 -28.87
CA THR A 37 11.16 11.65 -28.65
C THR A 37 11.67 11.58 -27.21
N SER A 38 11.31 12.53 -26.35
CA SER A 38 11.64 12.53 -24.92
C SER A 38 10.82 11.49 -24.15
N THR A 39 11.09 10.20 -24.39
CA THR A 39 10.35 9.06 -23.84
C THR A 39 10.30 9.06 -22.32
N GLN A 40 11.43 9.34 -21.64
CA GLN A 40 11.51 9.44 -20.18
C GLN A 40 10.52 10.46 -19.59
N LEU A 41 10.39 11.62 -20.23
CA LEU A 41 9.46 12.66 -19.78
C LEU A 41 8.01 12.21 -19.96
N LEU A 42 7.68 11.66 -21.13
CA LEU A 42 6.34 11.20 -21.44
C LEU A 42 5.90 10.08 -20.49
N GLU A 43 6.78 9.12 -20.24
CA GLU A 43 6.52 8.01 -19.31
C GLU A 43 6.28 8.49 -17.89
N ASN A 44 7.18 9.34 -17.35
CA ASN A 44 7.03 9.90 -16.01
C ASN A 44 5.70 10.65 -15.86
N LEU A 45 5.34 11.50 -16.82
CA LEU A 45 4.07 12.24 -16.79
C LEU A 45 2.85 11.32 -16.95
N ALA A 46 2.95 10.30 -17.81
CA ALA A 46 1.88 9.33 -18.02
C ALA A 46 1.62 8.48 -16.78
N HIS A 47 2.69 8.05 -16.08
CA HIS A 47 2.60 7.35 -14.81
C HIS A 47 2.08 8.24 -13.69
N PHE A 48 2.62 9.45 -13.56
CA PHE A 48 2.19 10.43 -12.55
C PHE A 48 0.69 10.74 -12.66
N SER A 49 0.20 10.94 -13.89
CA SER A 49 -1.22 11.20 -14.16
C SER A 49 -2.15 10.04 -13.76
N ARG A 50 -1.60 8.84 -13.52
CA ARG A 50 -2.32 7.60 -13.20
C ARG A 50 -2.02 7.05 -11.80
N GLU A 51 -1.35 7.81 -10.94
CA GLU A 51 -1.03 7.36 -9.58
C GLU A 51 -2.27 7.16 -8.70
N ARG A 52 -3.36 7.86 -9.00
CA ARG A 52 -4.58 7.83 -8.19
C ARG A 52 -5.51 6.72 -8.66
N ILE A 53 -5.60 5.68 -7.84
CA ILE A 53 -6.72 4.72 -7.88
C ILE A 53 -7.90 5.24 -7.05
N SER A 54 -9.10 4.74 -7.34
CA SER A 54 -10.30 5.03 -6.56
C SER A 54 -10.10 4.65 -5.10
N GLU A 55 -10.58 5.50 -4.19
CA GLU A 55 -10.59 5.18 -2.76
C GLU A 55 -11.71 4.21 -2.42
N ARG A 56 -11.67 3.64 -1.21
CA ARG A 56 -12.77 2.78 -0.75
C ARG A 56 -14.00 3.65 -0.50
N MET A 57 -15.18 3.16 -0.89
CA MET A 57 -16.46 3.86 -0.67
C MET A 57 -16.71 4.21 0.81
N VAL A 58 -16.20 3.37 1.72
CA VAL A 58 -16.16 3.58 3.17
C VAL A 58 -14.80 3.13 3.67
N HIS A 59 -14.39 3.60 4.84
CA HIS A 59 -13.06 3.29 5.39
C HIS A 59 -11.90 3.73 4.48
N ALA A 60 -12.02 4.91 3.85
CA ALA A 60 -11.02 5.44 2.94
C ALA A 60 -9.71 5.81 3.66
N LYS A 61 -9.81 6.55 4.77
CA LYS A 61 -8.67 6.93 5.63
C LYS A 61 -8.29 5.77 6.56
N ALA A 62 -7.03 5.35 6.50
CA ALA A 62 -6.53 4.23 7.28
C ALA A 62 -5.03 4.27 7.47
N SER A 63 -4.57 3.52 8.47
CA SER A 63 -3.18 3.16 8.72
C SER A 63 -3.07 1.66 8.85
N ASP A 64 -1.94 1.09 8.44
CA ASP A 64 -1.69 -0.34 8.45
C ASP A 64 -0.34 -0.69 9.10
N ALA A 65 -0.27 -1.91 9.61
CA ALA A 65 0.93 -2.48 10.22
C ALA A 65 1.00 -3.98 9.95
N ARG A 66 2.24 -4.49 9.80
CA ARG A 66 2.52 -5.93 9.73
C ARG A 66 2.98 -6.44 11.09
N GLY A 67 2.61 -7.66 11.42
CA GLY A 67 3.00 -8.31 12.66
C GLY A 67 2.82 -9.82 12.58
N TYR A 68 2.72 -10.45 13.74
CA TYR A 68 2.38 -11.87 13.86
C TYR A 68 1.35 -12.08 14.97
N TYR A 69 0.54 -13.11 14.82
CA TYR A 69 -0.34 -13.65 15.84
C TYR A 69 0.30 -14.93 16.40
N GLU A 70 0.30 -15.10 17.73
CA GLU A 70 0.83 -16.27 18.42
C GLU A 70 -0.26 -16.93 19.26
N VAL A 71 -0.44 -18.24 19.10
CA VAL A 71 -1.40 -19.03 19.88
C VAL A 71 -0.84 -19.25 21.29
N THR A 72 -1.52 -18.74 22.31
CA THR A 72 -1.10 -18.92 23.71
C THR A 72 -1.79 -20.08 24.40
N ASP A 73 -3.04 -20.37 24.03
CA ASP A 73 -3.92 -21.33 24.68
C ASP A 73 -4.49 -22.30 23.65
N ASN A 74 -4.73 -23.55 24.06
CA ASN A 74 -5.31 -24.55 23.17
C ASN A 74 -6.83 -24.40 23.10
N ILE A 75 -7.37 -24.30 21.88
CA ILE A 75 -8.81 -24.22 21.57
C ILE A 75 -9.23 -25.26 20.51
N SER A 76 -8.48 -26.35 20.40
CA SER A 76 -8.75 -27.44 19.45
C SER A 76 -10.07 -28.17 19.69
N ASP A 77 -10.72 -27.95 20.83
CA ASP A 77 -12.06 -28.45 21.13
C ASP A 77 -13.17 -27.64 20.43
N ILE A 78 -12.88 -26.40 20.01
CA ILE A 78 -13.84 -25.48 19.40
C ILE A 78 -13.66 -25.40 17.88
N THR A 79 -12.42 -25.45 17.39
CA THR A 79 -12.11 -25.24 15.97
C THR A 79 -10.88 -26.01 15.51
N ASP A 80 -10.93 -26.48 14.26
CA ASP A 80 -9.81 -27.13 13.58
C ASP A 80 -8.95 -26.16 12.75
N ALA A 81 -9.24 -24.85 12.81
CA ALA A 81 -8.53 -23.85 12.00
C ALA A 81 -7.02 -23.82 12.29
N ASP A 82 -6.21 -24.01 11.25
CA ASP A 82 -4.75 -24.18 11.37
C ASP A 82 -4.04 -23.06 12.14
N PHE A 83 -4.44 -21.79 11.95
CA PHE A 83 -3.79 -20.64 12.59
C PHE A 83 -4.15 -20.45 14.07
N LEU A 84 -5.17 -21.15 14.56
CA LEU A 84 -5.65 -21.13 15.94
C LEU A 84 -5.20 -22.36 16.74
N ASN A 85 -4.64 -23.36 16.06
CA ASN A 85 -4.21 -24.62 16.67
C ASN A 85 -2.69 -24.73 16.77
N GLY A 86 -2.23 -25.25 17.90
CA GLY A 86 -0.81 -25.43 18.23
C GLY A 86 -0.24 -24.26 19.02
N ILE A 87 -0.13 -24.42 20.34
CA ILE A 87 0.44 -23.43 21.25
C ILE A 87 1.86 -23.04 20.78
N GLY A 88 2.15 -21.74 20.75
CA GLY A 88 3.40 -21.14 20.27
C GLY A 88 3.49 -20.96 18.75
N LYS A 89 2.48 -21.39 17.99
CA LYS A 89 2.45 -21.20 16.54
C LYS A 89 2.28 -19.74 16.19
N LYS A 90 3.12 -19.25 15.27
CA LYS A 90 3.11 -17.87 14.77
C LYS A 90 2.56 -17.79 13.36
N SER A 91 1.58 -16.92 13.15
CA SER A 91 0.99 -16.63 11.83
C SER A 91 1.23 -15.17 11.47
N GLU A 92 1.69 -14.88 10.24
CA GLU A 92 1.90 -13.50 9.78
C GLU A 92 0.54 -12.80 9.65
N VAL A 93 0.45 -11.57 10.15
CA VAL A 93 -0.76 -10.75 10.05
C VAL A 93 -0.50 -9.40 9.40
N LEU A 94 -1.47 -8.94 8.62
CA LEU A 94 -1.57 -7.55 8.18
C LEU A 94 -2.82 -6.94 8.81
N MET A 95 -2.63 -5.86 9.54
CA MET A 95 -3.70 -5.14 10.21
C MET A 95 -3.93 -3.79 9.54
N ARG A 96 -5.19 -3.40 9.38
CA ARG A 96 -5.61 -2.10 8.85
C ARG A 96 -6.66 -1.46 9.77
N ILE A 97 -6.31 -0.31 10.34
CA ILE A 97 -7.21 0.53 11.17
C ILE A 97 -7.71 1.69 10.33
N SER A 98 -9.00 1.99 10.39
CA SER A 98 -9.62 3.02 9.55
C SER A 98 -10.73 3.80 10.25
N THR A 99 -11.01 5.03 9.82
CA THR A 99 -12.32 5.69 10.05
C THR A 99 -13.37 5.06 9.12
N VAL A 100 -14.63 5.52 9.09
CA VAL A 100 -15.69 4.95 8.24
C VAL A 100 -16.17 5.94 7.19
N GLY A 101 -16.63 7.12 7.63
CA GLY A 101 -17.35 8.07 6.80
C GLY A 101 -16.45 8.97 5.92
N PRO A 102 -15.39 9.58 6.47
CA PRO A 102 -14.61 10.57 5.74
C PRO A 102 -13.69 10.00 4.65
N GLU A 103 -13.35 10.84 3.67
CA GLU A 103 -12.44 10.56 2.56
C GLU A 103 -10.97 10.36 2.99
N ARG A 104 -10.11 9.88 2.08
CA ARG A 104 -8.69 9.58 2.36
C ARG A 104 -7.88 10.74 2.97
N GLY A 105 -8.30 11.98 2.76
CA GLY A 105 -7.65 13.20 3.26
C GLY A 105 -8.07 13.64 4.67
N SER A 106 -8.99 12.93 5.31
CA SER A 106 -9.56 13.36 6.59
C SER A 106 -8.58 13.28 7.77
N ALA A 107 -8.92 13.98 8.86
CA ALA A 107 -8.21 13.88 10.13
C ALA A 107 -8.44 12.52 10.82
N ASP A 108 -7.42 12.02 11.51
CA ASP A 108 -7.45 10.72 12.20
C ASP A 108 -8.25 10.74 13.52
N THR A 109 -8.41 11.93 14.12
CA THR A 109 -8.98 12.13 15.46
C THR A 109 -10.48 12.42 15.46
N VAL A 110 -11.15 12.28 14.32
CA VAL A 110 -12.60 12.56 14.17
C VAL A 110 -13.45 11.56 14.98
N ARG A 111 -14.58 12.01 15.53
CA ARG A 111 -15.54 11.10 16.17
C ARG A 111 -16.23 10.25 15.11
N ASP A 112 -15.85 8.98 15.02
CA ASP A 112 -16.39 8.02 14.07
C ASP A 112 -16.14 6.59 14.60
N PHE A 113 -16.82 5.60 14.03
CA PHE A 113 -16.44 4.20 14.24
C PHE A 113 -15.02 3.96 13.70
N ARG A 114 -14.36 2.92 14.23
CA ARG A 114 -13.04 2.51 13.74
C ARG A 114 -13.11 1.09 13.20
N GLY A 115 -12.82 0.94 11.91
CA GLY A 115 -12.61 -0.37 11.30
C GLY A 115 -11.33 -1.00 11.82
N PHE A 116 -11.41 -2.28 12.17
CA PHE A 116 -10.33 -3.11 12.68
C PHE A 116 -10.28 -4.37 11.81
N ALA A 117 -9.58 -4.29 10.68
CA ALA A 117 -9.44 -5.40 9.75
C ALA A 117 -8.10 -6.11 9.95
N VAL A 118 -8.12 -7.43 10.14
CA VAL A 118 -6.92 -8.26 10.30
C VAL A 118 -6.97 -9.38 9.26
N LYS A 119 -5.91 -9.46 8.46
CA LYS A 119 -5.67 -10.57 7.52
C LYS A 119 -4.65 -11.51 8.13
N PHE A 120 -5.05 -12.74 8.39
CA PHE A 120 -4.17 -13.83 8.81
C PHE A 120 -3.69 -14.58 7.58
N LYS A 121 -2.38 -14.69 7.40
CA LYS A 121 -1.79 -15.58 6.40
C LYS A 121 -1.59 -16.94 7.04
N THR A 122 -2.46 -17.87 6.69
CA THR A 122 -2.45 -19.25 7.22
C THR A 122 -2.00 -20.22 6.13
N ASN A 123 -1.68 -21.47 6.50
CA ASN A 123 -1.29 -22.49 5.51
C ASN A 123 -2.48 -22.98 4.66
N GLU A 124 -3.70 -22.78 5.14
CA GLU A 124 -4.94 -23.20 4.49
C GLU A 124 -5.62 -22.07 3.70
N GLY A 125 -4.98 -20.90 3.65
CA GLY A 125 -5.48 -19.72 2.95
C GLY A 125 -5.41 -18.46 3.79
N ASN A 126 -5.77 -17.33 3.18
CA ASN A 126 -5.86 -16.07 3.92
C ASN A 126 -7.22 -15.98 4.61
N GLN A 127 -7.22 -15.84 5.93
CA GLN A 127 -8.42 -15.60 6.72
C GLN A 127 -8.54 -14.11 7.03
N ASP A 128 -9.66 -13.50 6.63
CA ASP A 128 -9.91 -12.07 6.85
C ASP A 128 -10.95 -11.86 7.95
N PHE A 129 -10.51 -11.27 9.06
CA PHE A 129 -11.36 -10.84 10.14
C PHE A 129 -11.62 -9.33 9.99
N ILE A 130 -12.83 -9.00 9.57
CA ILE A 130 -13.25 -7.62 9.26
C ILE A 130 -14.19 -7.17 10.38
N PHE A 131 -13.65 -6.46 11.37
CA PHE A 131 -14.39 -6.02 12.54
C PHE A 131 -14.43 -4.49 12.67
N ASN A 132 -15.20 -4.03 13.65
CA ASN A 132 -15.20 -2.65 14.13
C ASN A 132 -14.81 -2.61 15.61
N ASN A 133 -14.42 -1.44 16.11
CA ASN A 133 -14.05 -1.21 17.50
C ASN A 133 -15.22 -1.17 18.50
N GLN A 134 -16.44 -1.45 18.05
CA GLN A 134 -17.64 -1.45 18.89
C GLN A 134 -18.28 -2.83 18.82
N VAL A 135 -18.82 -3.28 19.95
CA VAL A 135 -19.66 -4.48 20.02
C VAL A 135 -21.11 -4.02 19.84
N GLN A 136 -21.88 -4.74 19.04
CA GLN A 136 -23.32 -4.51 18.94
C GLN A 136 -23.96 -5.06 20.23
N SER A 137 -24.53 -4.16 21.04
CA SER A 137 -25.31 -4.51 22.23
C SER A 137 -26.70 -5.03 21.87
#